data_AF-A0A0D6JMK5-F1
#
_entry.id   AF-A0A0D6JMK5-F1
#
_cell.length_a   1.000
_cell.length_b   1.000
_cell.length_c   1.000
_cell.angle_alpha   90.00
_cell.angle_beta   90.00
_cell.angle_gamma   90.00
#
_symmetry.space_group_name_H-M   'P 1'
#
loop_
_entity.id
_entity.type
_entity.pdbx_description
1 polymer ?
#
loop_
_entity_poly.entity_id
_entity_poly.type
_entity_poly.pdbx_seq_one_letter_code
_entity_poly.pdbx_strand_id
1 'polypeptide(L)'
;MTDAYRTVAGRADARFEVNGSEFIGYVSPAETVEEAEAFVAEIEERHPDATHNVPAYRVPAGSASSSVPGGGSVMLREYQSDDGEPSGSSGKPALNVLVQQDVRNVAAVVTRYYGGTNLGVGGLARAYSRAVKEALDAAGVVEEIPHERFTATVEYDDSGSVRGLLESAGVEFEAAYEADVSFAVRVPVEDGPDLRDRIRSATSGRADIE
;
A
#
# COMPACT_ATOMS: atom_id res chain seq x y z
N MET A 1 -7.78 8.73 15.19
CA MET A 1 -8.78 7.92 14.47
C MET A 1 -7.88 7.16 13.52
N THR A 2 -7.61 5.88 13.78
CA THR A 2 -6.42 5.23 13.21
C THR A 2 -6.30 5.50 11.71
N ASP A 3 -5.18 6.06 11.22
CA ASP A 3 -4.80 6.29 9.81
C ASP A 3 -4.58 4.95 9.06
N ALA A 4 -5.27 3.90 9.52
CA ALA A 4 -5.25 2.58 8.96
C ALA A 4 -5.78 2.63 7.52
N TYR A 5 -5.19 1.80 6.68
CA TYR A 5 -5.61 1.70 5.29
C TYR A 5 -5.56 0.29 4.78
N ARG A 6 -6.36 0.02 3.76
CA ARG A 6 -6.45 -1.30 3.17
C ARG A 6 -5.43 -1.43 2.03
N THR A 7 -4.66 -2.49 2.04
CA THR A 7 -3.74 -2.89 0.97
C THR A 7 -3.76 -4.42 0.80
N VAL A 8 -3.01 -4.95 -0.16
CA VAL A 8 -2.84 -6.40 -0.35
C VAL A 8 -1.67 -6.91 0.49
N ALA A 9 -1.82 -8.11 1.09
CA ALA A 9 -0.78 -8.71 1.93
C ALA A 9 0.48 -9.11 1.14
N GLY A 10 0.33 -9.27 -0.17
CA GLY A 10 1.41 -9.66 -1.07
C GLY A 10 0.93 -9.72 -2.51
N ARG A 11 1.82 -10.18 -3.38
CA ARG A 11 1.51 -10.39 -4.80
C ARG A 11 0.65 -11.64 -4.98
N ALA A 12 -0.35 -11.57 -5.84
CA ALA A 12 -1.14 -12.73 -6.24
C ALA A 12 -1.74 -12.58 -7.63
N ASP A 13 -2.27 -13.69 -8.13
CA ASP A 13 -3.01 -13.75 -9.39
C ASP A 13 -4.22 -14.67 -9.31
N ALA A 14 -5.18 -14.42 -10.20
CA ALA A 14 -6.35 -15.26 -10.41
C ALA A 14 -6.70 -15.33 -11.89
N ARG A 15 -7.16 -16.49 -12.36
CA ARG A 15 -7.46 -16.75 -13.78
C ARG A 15 -8.82 -17.38 -13.97
N PHE A 16 -9.50 -16.99 -15.04
CA PHE A 16 -10.75 -17.61 -15.47
C PHE A 16 -10.99 -17.39 -16.97
N GLU A 17 -11.94 -18.14 -17.52
CA GLU A 17 -12.36 -18.02 -18.92
C GLU A 17 -13.82 -17.60 -19.03
N VAL A 18 -14.15 -16.78 -20.04
CA VAL A 18 -15.52 -16.42 -20.43
C VAL A 18 -15.62 -16.40 -21.95
N ASN A 19 -16.52 -17.22 -22.50
CA ASN A 19 -16.76 -17.33 -23.95
C ASN A 19 -15.47 -17.51 -24.77
N GLY A 20 -14.57 -18.36 -24.27
CA GLY A 20 -13.29 -18.67 -24.89
C GLY A 20 -12.19 -17.63 -24.66
N SER A 21 -12.50 -16.45 -24.12
CA SER A 21 -11.48 -15.49 -23.70
C SER A 21 -10.94 -15.84 -22.32
N GLU A 22 -9.62 -15.91 -22.18
CA GLU A 22 -8.94 -16.07 -20.89
C GLU A 22 -8.63 -14.68 -20.30
N PHE A 23 -8.83 -14.54 -18.99
CA PHE A 23 -8.46 -13.38 -18.20
C PHE A 23 -7.60 -13.83 -17.04
N ILE A 24 -6.49 -13.12 -16.82
CA ILE A 24 -5.60 -13.30 -15.68
C ILE A 24 -5.47 -11.96 -14.99
N GLY A 25 -6.01 -11.84 -13.78
CA GLY A 25 -5.84 -10.68 -12.92
C GLY A 25 -4.60 -10.84 -12.07
N TYR A 26 -3.72 -9.86 -12.09
CA TYR A 26 -2.54 -9.74 -11.26
C TYR A 26 -2.69 -8.56 -10.30
N VAL A 27 -2.25 -8.72 -9.06
CA VAL A 27 -2.13 -7.62 -8.09
C VAL A 27 -0.79 -7.70 -7.37
N SER A 28 -0.22 -6.55 -7.03
CA SER A 28 1.00 -6.43 -6.24
C SER A 28 0.92 -5.20 -5.33
N PRO A 29 1.50 -5.26 -4.11
CA PRO A 29 1.80 -4.05 -3.35
C PRO A 29 2.65 -3.10 -4.19
N ALA A 30 2.34 -1.80 -4.12
CA ALA A 30 3.10 -0.73 -4.75
C ALA A 30 2.90 0.56 -3.94
N GLU A 31 3.96 1.07 -3.33
CA GLU A 31 3.95 2.27 -2.49
C GLU A 31 4.28 3.55 -3.27
N THR A 32 4.68 3.40 -4.53
CA THR A 32 5.01 4.51 -5.44
C THR A 32 4.46 4.29 -6.85
N VAL A 33 4.46 5.35 -7.65
CA VAL A 33 4.12 5.28 -9.07
C VAL A 33 5.13 4.44 -9.83
N GLU A 34 6.41 4.62 -9.50
CA GLU A 34 7.53 3.93 -10.12
C GLU A 34 7.42 2.41 -9.91
N GLU A 35 7.07 1.97 -8.70
CA GLU A 35 6.82 0.55 -8.42
C GLU A 35 5.60 0.01 -9.16
N ALA A 36 4.52 0.78 -9.25
CA ALA A 36 3.34 0.38 -9.99
C ALA A 36 3.63 0.24 -11.50
N GLU A 37 4.33 1.21 -12.09
CA GLU A 37 4.70 1.20 -13.51
C GLU A 37 5.73 0.11 -13.81
N ALA A 38 6.67 -0.18 -12.90
CA ALA A 38 7.58 -1.31 -13.02
C ALA A 38 6.84 -2.66 -13.00
N PHE A 39 5.83 -2.81 -12.13
CA PHE A 39 4.99 -4.01 -12.10
C PHE A 39 4.18 -4.18 -13.39
N VAL A 40 3.65 -3.08 -13.94
CA VAL A 40 2.94 -3.12 -15.24
C VAL A 40 3.86 -3.63 -16.34
N ALA A 41 5.07 -3.05 -16.45
CA ALA A 41 6.06 -3.48 -17.45
C ALA A 41 6.46 -4.96 -17.27
N GLU A 42 6.61 -5.42 -16.02
CA GLU A 42 6.92 -6.82 -15.73
C GLU A 42 5.84 -7.79 -16.26
N ILE A 43 4.55 -7.43 -16.09
CA ILE A 43 3.44 -8.25 -16.60
C ILE A 43 3.37 -8.20 -18.13
N GLU A 44 3.60 -7.04 -18.74
CA GLU A 44 3.67 -6.89 -20.20
C GLU A 44 4.78 -7.77 -20.81
N GLU A 45 5.98 -7.76 -20.22
CA GLU A 45 7.10 -8.61 -20.64
C GLU A 45 6.82 -10.10 -20.44
N ARG A 46 6.06 -10.47 -19.40
CA ARG A 46 5.64 -11.86 -19.15
C ARG A 46 4.61 -12.35 -20.17
N HIS A 47 3.81 -11.44 -20.74
CA HIS A 47 2.71 -11.75 -21.64
C HIS A 47 2.79 -10.97 -22.97
N PRO A 48 3.86 -11.18 -23.77
CA PRO A 48 4.06 -10.43 -25.02
C PRO A 48 3.01 -10.78 -26.10
N ASP A 49 2.42 -11.97 -26.02
CA ASP A 49 1.40 -12.46 -26.95
C ASP A 49 -0.04 -12.21 -26.47
N ALA A 50 -0.22 -11.50 -25.34
CA ALA A 50 -1.54 -11.13 -24.87
C ALA A 50 -2.25 -10.20 -25.87
N THR A 51 -3.57 -10.29 -25.91
CA THR A 51 -4.36 -9.33 -26.69
C THR A 51 -4.32 -7.95 -26.05
N HIS A 52 -4.45 -7.91 -24.72
CA HIS A 52 -4.38 -6.69 -23.92
C HIS A 52 -3.78 -6.99 -22.53
N ASN A 53 -2.99 -6.08 -22.00
CA ASN A 53 -2.52 -6.03 -20.61
C ASN A 53 -3.04 -4.73 -20.00
N VAL A 54 -4.21 -4.77 -19.38
CA VAL A 54 -4.94 -3.58 -18.91
C VAL A 54 -4.48 -3.20 -17.51
N PRO A 55 -3.79 -2.07 -17.31
CA PRO A 55 -3.32 -1.64 -16.00
C PRO A 55 -4.38 -0.84 -15.24
N ALA A 56 -4.37 -0.98 -13.91
CA ALA A 56 -5.08 -0.10 -12.98
C ALA A 56 -4.32 -0.04 -11.65
N TYR A 57 -4.06 1.15 -11.10
CA TYR A 57 -3.38 1.27 -9.81
C TYR A 57 -3.89 2.44 -8.98
N ARG A 58 -3.74 2.31 -7.65
CA ARG A 58 -4.03 3.35 -6.65
C ARG A 58 -2.84 3.43 -5.71
N VAL A 59 -1.96 4.39 -5.95
CA VAL A 59 -0.70 4.56 -5.21
C VAL A 59 -0.52 6.00 -4.74
N PRO A 60 0.29 6.27 -3.72
CA PRO A 60 0.61 7.63 -3.29
C PRO A 60 1.20 8.47 -4.44
N ALA A 61 0.71 9.71 -4.60
CA ALA A 61 1.21 10.67 -5.59
C ALA A 61 2.48 11.43 -5.12
N GLY A 62 2.99 11.10 -3.93
CA GLY A 62 4.13 11.74 -3.29
C GLY A 62 4.79 10.77 -2.31
N SER A 63 4.92 11.15 -1.04
CA SER A 63 5.44 10.26 0.00
C SER A 63 4.57 9.01 0.14
N ALA A 64 5.22 7.86 0.36
CA ALA A 64 4.56 6.59 0.64
C ALA A 64 3.54 6.73 1.79
N SER A 65 2.41 6.00 1.73
CA SER A 65 1.37 6.08 2.77
C SER A 65 1.90 5.72 4.16
N SER A 66 2.95 4.89 4.23
CA SER A 66 3.66 4.54 5.47
C SER A 66 4.37 5.71 6.14
N SER A 67 4.66 6.78 5.40
CA SER A 67 5.64 7.81 5.74
C SER A 67 5.06 9.21 5.86
N VAL A 68 3.73 9.35 5.86
CA VAL A 68 3.05 10.65 6.01
C VAL A 68 2.64 10.82 7.48
N PRO A 69 3.31 11.68 8.27
CA PRO A 69 2.98 11.85 9.68
C PRO A 69 1.68 12.63 9.91
N GLY A 70 0.81 12.17 10.82
CA GLY A 70 -0.21 12.98 11.50
C GLY A 70 -1.49 13.31 10.73
N GLY A 71 -2.18 12.35 10.11
CA GLY A 71 -3.54 12.57 9.60
C GLY A 71 -3.64 13.41 8.33
N GLY A 72 -2.52 13.67 7.64
CA GLY A 72 -2.54 14.27 6.31
C GLY A 72 -3.17 13.31 5.30
N SER A 73 -4.18 13.76 4.55
CA SER A 73 -4.75 12.94 3.47
C SER A 73 -3.67 12.60 2.45
N VAL A 74 -3.26 11.32 2.38
CA VAL A 74 -2.38 10.83 1.32
C VAL A 74 -3.10 11.04 0.00
N MET A 75 -2.56 11.93 -0.84
CA MET A 75 -3.08 12.12 -2.18
C MET A 75 -2.76 10.87 -3.00
N LEU A 76 -3.79 10.13 -3.39
CA LEU A 76 -3.63 8.95 -4.24
C LEU A 76 -3.64 9.36 -5.72
N ARG A 77 -2.67 8.86 -6.47
CA ARG A 77 -2.73 8.77 -7.92
C ARG A 77 -3.49 7.52 -8.29
N GLU A 78 -4.65 7.73 -8.89
CA GLU A 78 -5.45 6.68 -9.50
C GLU A 78 -5.19 6.69 -11.00
N TYR A 79 -4.76 5.56 -11.55
CA TYR A 79 -4.46 5.42 -12.97
C TYR A 79 -5.15 4.18 -13.53
N GLN A 80 -5.58 4.30 -14.79
CA GLN A 80 -6.07 3.18 -15.58
C GLN A 80 -5.89 3.47 -17.07
N SER A 81 -5.72 2.42 -17.86
CA SER A 81 -5.74 2.46 -19.32
C SER A 81 -6.61 1.32 -19.82
N ASP A 82 -7.35 1.53 -20.91
CA ASP A 82 -8.09 0.43 -21.54
C ASP A 82 -7.17 -0.47 -22.42
N ASP A 83 -5.92 -0.08 -22.64
CA ASP A 83 -4.91 -0.81 -23.43
C ASP A 83 -5.40 -1.31 -24.81
N GLY A 84 -6.16 -0.48 -25.53
CA GLY A 84 -6.69 -0.84 -26.83
C GLY A 84 -8.01 -1.64 -26.80
N GLU A 85 -8.53 -2.00 -25.63
CA GLU A 85 -9.93 -2.41 -25.49
C GLU A 85 -10.88 -1.26 -25.83
N PRO A 86 -12.18 -1.55 -26.10
CA PRO A 86 -13.19 -0.51 -26.23
C PRO A 86 -13.20 0.43 -25.02
N SER A 87 -13.28 1.74 -25.28
CA SER A 87 -13.15 2.76 -24.24
C SER A 87 -14.14 2.57 -23.09
N GLY A 88 -13.61 2.62 -21.87
CA GLY A 88 -14.34 2.48 -20.61
C GLY A 88 -14.80 1.05 -20.31
N SER A 89 -14.35 0.06 -21.07
CA SER A 89 -14.77 -1.34 -20.91
C SER A 89 -13.82 -2.20 -20.09
N SER A 90 -12.61 -1.72 -19.77
CA SER A 90 -11.60 -2.53 -19.09
C SER A 90 -10.92 -1.81 -17.92
N GLY A 91 -10.13 -0.77 -18.19
CA GLY A 91 -9.30 -0.12 -17.18
C GLY A 91 -10.14 0.52 -16.07
N LYS A 92 -11.22 1.21 -16.44
CA LYS A 92 -12.09 1.90 -15.48
C LYS A 92 -12.85 0.89 -14.60
N PRO A 93 -13.46 -0.17 -15.16
CA PRO A 93 -13.97 -1.29 -14.37
C PRO A 93 -12.95 -1.94 -13.43
N ALA A 94 -11.69 -2.10 -13.85
CA ALA A 94 -10.61 -2.63 -13.01
C ALA A 94 -10.29 -1.69 -11.83
N LEU A 95 -10.04 -0.40 -12.11
CA LEU A 95 -9.76 0.62 -11.10
C LEU A 95 -10.91 0.79 -10.10
N ASN A 96 -12.16 0.75 -10.58
CA ASN A 96 -13.34 0.89 -9.74
C ASN A 96 -13.40 -0.19 -8.64
N VAL A 97 -12.85 -1.38 -8.86
CA VAL A 97 -12.80 -2.42 -7.81
C VAL A 97 -11.89 -1.97 -6.67
N LEU A 98 -10.69 -1.46 -7.00
CA LEU A 98 -9.75 -0.93 -6.02
C LEU A 98 -10.37 0.23 -5.23
N VAL A 99 -11.06 1.14 -5.92
CA VAL A 99 -11.76 2.30 -5.31
C VAL A 99 -12.89 1.86 -4.39
N GLN A 100 -13.78 0.98 -4.85
CA GLN A 100 -14.95 0.55 -4.08
C GLN A 100 -14.59 -0.28 -2.85
N GLN A 101 -13.49 -1.03 -2.92
CA GLN A 101 -12.96 -1.76 -1.76
C GLN A 101 -12.03 -0.90 -0.89
N ASP A 102 -11.81 0.36 -1.25
CA ASP A 102 -10.87 1.27 -0.61
C ASP A 102 -9.45 0.71 -0.44
N VAL A 103 -8.99 -0.09 -1.41
CA VAL A 103 -7.64 -0.65 -1.43
C VAL A 103 -6.70 0.36 -2.09
N ARG A 104 -5.62 0.72 -1.41
CA ARG A 104 -4.56 1.61 -1.88
C ARG A 104 -3.20 0.96 -1.72
N ASN A 105 -2.14 1.62 -2.18
CA ASN A 105 -0.78 1.08 -2.29
C ASN A 105 -0.73 -0.23 -3.09
N VAL A 106 -1.45 -0.25 -4.21
CA VAL A 106 -1.64 -1.47 -5.01
C VAL A 106 -1.61 -1.15 -6.50
N ALA A 107 -0.95 -2.02 -7.24
CA ALA A 107 -1.00 -2.07 -8.70
C ALA A 107 -1.69 -3.36 -9.14
N ALA A 108 -2.53 -3.25 -10.17
CA ALA A 108 -3.22 -4.36 -10.80
C ALA A 108 -3.01 -4.34 -12.32
N VAL A 109 -2.89 -5.52 -12.91
CA VAL A 109 -2.88 -5.70 -14.36
C VAL A 109 -3.79 -6.86 -14.71
N VAL A 110 -4.68 -6.67 -15.69
CA VAL A 110 -5.50 -7.75 -16.21
C VAL A 110 -5.02 -8.09 -17.61
N THR A 111 -4.38 -9.25 -17.74
CA THR A 111 -3.98 -9.83 -19.02
C THR A 111 -5.17 -10.56 -19.63
N ARG A 112 -5.45 -10.29 -20.91
CA ARG A 112 -6.51 -10.94 -21.67
C ARG A 112 -5.96 -11.61 -22.91
N TYR A 113 -6.41 -12.84 -23.16
CA TYR A 113 -6.27 -13.53 -24.43
C TYR A 113 -7.65 -13.63 -25.13
N TYR A 114 -7.74 -13.13 -26.36
CA TYR A 114 -9.00 -13.12 -27.12
C TYR A 114 -9.38 -14.52 -27.61
N GLY A 115 -10.61 -14.94 -27.30
CA GLY A 115 -11.13 -16.28 -27.58
C GLY A 115 -11.93 -16.46 -28.86
N GLY A 116 -11.98 -15.45 -29.74
CA GLY A 116 -12.79 -15.50 -30.96
C GLY A 116 -14.26 -15.07 -30.80
N THR A 117 -14.75 -14.88 -29.57
CA THR A 117 -16.12 -14.37 -29.30
C THR A 117 -16.09 -13.01 -28.62
N ASN A 118 -16.79 -12.03 -29.22
CA ASN A 118 -16.93 -10.70 -28.64
C ASN A 118 -17.85 -10.70 -27.41
N LEU A 119 -17.36 -10.14 -26.30
CA LEU A 119 -18.11 -10.01 -25.04
C LEU A 119 -19.00 -8.75 -24.99
N GLY A 120 -18.73 -7.77 -25.86
CA GLY A 120 -19.32 -6.43 -25.79
C GLY A 120 -18.85 -5.65 -24.55
N VAL A 121 -19.08 -4.34 -24.55
CA VAL A 121 -18.60 -3.42 -23.49
C VAL A 121 -19.02 -3.87 -22.08
N GLY A 122 -20.30 -4.24 -21.91
CA GLY A 122 -20.81 -4.68 -20.62
C GLY A 122 -20.27 -6.04 -20.16
N GLY A 123 -19.94 -6.93 -21.10
CA GLY A 123 -19.31 -8.21 -20.79
C GLY A 123 -17.84 -8.05 -20.38
N LEU A 124 -17.11 -7.21 -21.12
CA LEU A 124 -15.72 -6.84 -20.78
C LEU A 124 -15.64 -6.19 -19.41
N ALA A 125 -16.47 -5.19 -19.13
CA ALA A 125 -16.46 -4.50 -17.84
C ALA A 125 -16.62 -5.47 -16.66
N ARG A 126 -17.53 -6.45 -16.78
CA ARG A 126 -17.71 -7.47 -15.75
C ARG A 126 -16.51 -8.41 -15.63
N ALA A 127 -15.89 -8.80 -16.75
CA ALA A 127 -14.72 -9.67 -16.74
C ALA A 127 -13.51 -8.96 -16.10
N TYR A 128 -13.22 -7.71 -16.48
CA TYR A 128 -12.11 -6.94 -15.90
C TYR A 128 -12.30 -6.68 -14.40
N SER A 129 -13.51 -6.27 -13.98
CA SER A 129 -13.80 -6.13 -12.54
C SER A 129 -13.67 -7.46 -11.80
N ARG A 130 -14.12 -8.57 -12.40
CA ARG A 130 -13.99 -9.91 -11.79
C ARG A 130 -12.52 -10.30 -11.62
N ALA A 131 -11.67 -10.07 -12.63
CA ALA A 131 -10.26 -10.42 -12.58
C ALA A 131 -9.52 -9.71 -11.45
N VAL A 132 -9.71 -8.39 -11.29
CA VAL A 132 -9.12 -7.64 -10.17
C VAL A 132 -9.66 -8.15 -8.84
N LYS A 133 -10.97 -8.39 -8.73
CA LYS A 133 -11.58 -8.86 -7.49
C LYS A 133 -11.01 -10.22 -7.05
N GLU A 134 -10.97 -11.20 -7.96
CA GLU A 134 -10.45 -12.53 -7.63
C GLU A 134 -8.95 -12.49 -7.28
N ALA A 135 -8.17 -11.60 -7.93
CA ALA A 135 -6.76 -11.40 -7.60
C ALA A 135 -6.58 -10.75 -6.22
N LEU A 136 -7.41 -9.78 -5.84
CA LEU A 136 -7.43 -9.22 -4.47
C LEU A 136 -7.82 -10.28 -3.43
N ASP A 137 -8.84 -11.09 -3.72
CA ASP A 137 -9.28 -12.17 -2.84
C ASP A 137 -8.15 -13.20 -2.64
N ALA A 138 -7.38 -13.50 -3.69
CA ALA A 138 -6.22 -14.39 -3.65
C ALA A 138 -5.03 -13.77 -2.88
N ALA A 139 -4.79 -12.47 -3.02
CA ALA A 139 -3.72 -11.77 -2.31
C ALA A 139 -4.01 -11.62 -0.81
N GLY A 140 -5.29 -11.57 -0.44
CA GLY A 140 -5.74 -11.17 0.89
C GLY A 140 -5.59 -9.66 1.08
N VAL A 141 -6.69 -9.00 1.48
CA VAL A 141 -6.68 -7.58 1.82
C VAL A 141 -6.48 -7.42 3.33
N VAL A 142 -5.48 -6.64 3.70
CA VAL A 142 -5.09 -6.35 5.10
C VAL A 142 -5.29 -4.88 5.42
N GLU A 143 -5.46 -4.57 6.70
CA GLU A 143 -5.41 -3.22 7.23
C GLU A 143 -4.01 -2.94 7.77
N GLU A 144 -3.36 -1.91 7.24
CA GLU A 144 -2.02 -1.46 7.61
C GLU A 144 -2.11 -0.16 8.40
N ILE A 145 -1.36 -0.07 9.49
CA ILE A 145 -1.21 1.15 10.29
C ILE A 145 0.16 1.76 9.94
N PRO A 146 0.23 2.99 9.41
CA PRO A 146 1.50 3.68 9.16
C PRO A 146 2.31 3.80 10.44
N HIS A 147 3.60 3.47 10.38
CA HIS A 147 4.53 3.64 11.51
C HIS A 147 5.66 4.57 11.10
N GLU A 148 6.01 5.50 11.98
CA GLU A 148 7.23 6.29 11.87
C GLU A 148 8.31 5.73 12.79
N ARG A 149 9.54 6.16 12.53
CA ARG A 149 10.69 5.91 13.40
C ARG A 149 11.27 7.23 13.85
N PHE A 150 11.66 7.29 15.11
CA PHE A 150 12.46 8.39 15.66
C PHE A 150 13.47 7.81 16.65
N THR A 151 14.55 8.56 16.88
CA THR A 151 15.54 8.25 17.92
C THR A 151 15.38 9.22 19.06
N ALA A 152 15.27 8.72 20.30
CA ALA A 152 15.35 9.53 21.50
C ALA A 152 16.66 9.25 22.23
N THR A 153 17.53 10.25 22.35
CA THR A 153 18.80 10.17 23.06
C THR A 153 18.72 10.93 24.38
N VAL A 154 19.12 10.28 25.47
CA VAL A 154 19.04 10.81 26.83
C VAL A 154 20.25 10.40 27.66
N GLU A 155 20.56 11.21 28.68
CA GLU A 155 21.50 10.83 29.72
C GLU A 155 20.96 9.63 30.54
N TYR A 156 21.87 8.92 31.21
CA TYR A 156 21.54 7.73 32.00
C TYR A 156 20.47 7.97 33.07
N ASP A 157 20.43 9.17 33.68
CA ASP A 157 19.46 9.54 34.72
C ASP A 157 18.02 9.57 34.20
N ASP A 158 17.83 9.89 32.91
CA ASP A 158 16.52 9.94 32.26
C ASP A 158 16.14 8.62 31.55
N SER A 159 17.12 7.73 31.33
CA SER A 159 16.95 6.47 30.57
C SER A 159 15.83 5.56 31.10
N GLY A 160 15.71 5.43 32.42
CA GLY A 160 14.69 4.59 33.06
C GLY A 160 13.27 5.14 32.84
N SER A 161 13.12 6.47 32.91
CA SER A 161 11.85 7.16 32.68
C SER A 161 11.40 7.01 31.23
N VAL A 162 12.30 7.23 30.27
CA VAL A 162 12.01 7.07 28.84
C VAL A 162 11.65 5.63 28.51
N ARG A 163 12.45 4.65 28.98
CA ARG A 163 12.16 3.23 28.78
C ARG A 163 10.78 2.85 29.32
N GLY A 164 10.43 3.28 30.53
CA GLY A 164 9.12 3.03 31.12
C GLY A 164 7.96 3.63 30.32
N LEU A 165 8.15 4.81 29.72
CA LEU A 165 7.17 5.41 28.81
C LEU A 165 6.98 4.58 27.54
N LEU A 166 8.07 4.12 26.91
CA LEU A 166 8.02 3.30 25.70
C LEU A 166 7.34 1.95 25.97
N GLU A 167 7.72 1.28 27.06
CA GLU A 167 7.10 0.03 27.50
C GLU A 167 5.60 0.22 27.81
N SER A 168 5.23 1.31 28.50
CA SER A 168 3.83 1.64 28.79
C SER A 168 3.02 1.99 27.54
N ALA A 169 3.66 2.54 26.50
CA ALA A 169 3.02 2.84 25.24
C ALA A 169 2.86 1.59 24.35
N GLY A 170 3.53 0.48 24.69
CA GLY A 170 3.49 -0.76 23.91
C GLY A 170 4.15 -0.66 22.54
N VAL A 171 5.07 0.30 22.36
CA VAL A 171 5.78 0.52 21.11
C VAL A 171 7.01 -0.37 21.00
N GLU A 172 7.39 -0.70 19.78
CA GLU A 172 8.63 -1.42 19.51
C GLU A 172 9.81 -0.44 19.62
N PHE A 173 10.87 -0.84 20.32
CA PHE A 173 12.09 -0.04 20.39
C PHE A 173 13.34 -0.89 20.62
N GLU A 174 14.48 -0.39 20.17
CA GLU A 174 15.80 -0.91 20.46
C GLU A 174 16.58 0.13 21.29
N ALA A 175 17.34 -0.32 22.28
CA ALA A 175 18.12 0.56 23.15
C ALA A 175 19.63 0.30 22.98
N ALA A 176 20.40 1.37 22.78
CA ALA A 176 21.86 1.33 22.80
C ALA A 176 22.39 2.16 23.97
N TYR A 177 23.32 1.56 24.73
CA TYR A 177 23.90 2.16 25.93
C TYR A 177 25.38 2.46 25.67
N GLU A 178 25.69 3.72 25.39
CA GLU A 178 27.04 4.20 25.10
C GLU A 178 27.42 5.33 26.06
N ALA A 179 27.91 6.47 25.55
CA ALA A 179 28.13 7.66 26.36
C ALA A 179 26.80 8.23 26.89
N ASP A 180 25.78 8.22 26.03
CA ASP A 180 24.37 8.45 26.34
C ASP A 180 23.56 7.21 25.99
N VAL A 181 22.28 7.18 26.38
CA VAL A 181 21.34 6.11 26.05
C VAL A 181 20.46 6.55 24.90
N SER A 182 20.46 5.80 23.80
CA SER A 182 19.60 6.05 22.64
C SER A 182 18.54 4.98 22.50
N PHE A 183 17.32 5.41 22.17
CA PHE A 183 16.17 4.55 21.92
C PHE A 183 15.73 4.75 20.47
N ALA A 184 15.92 3.75 19.62
CA ALA A 184 15.34 3.72 18.28
C ALA A 184 13.90 3.19 18.39
N VAL A 185 12.92 4.07 18.20
CA VAL A 185 11.50 3.79 18.45
C VAL A 185 10.76 3.63 17.13
N ARG A 186 9.91 2.61 17.03
CA ARG A 186 8.91 2.44 15.97
C ARG A 186 7.51 2.57 16.56
N VAL A 187 6.77 3.58 16.10
CA VAL A 187 5.48 3.97 16.67
C VAL A 187 4.47 4.23 15.55
N PRO A 188 3.16 3.95 15.76
CA PRO A 188 2.16 4.45 14.85
C PRO A 188 2.31 5.96 14.64
N VAL A 189 2.22 6.38 13.39
CA VAL A 189 2.38 7.78 12.99
C VAL A 189 1.52 8.75 13.82
N GLU A 190 0.28 8.38 14.12
CA GLU A 190 -0.62 9.24 14.91
C GLU A 190 -0.18 9.38 16.37
N ASP A 191 0.45 8.36 16.93
CA ASP A 191 0.85 8.34 18.34
C ASP A 191 2.23 9.00 18.56
N GLY A 192 3.01 9.16 17.49
CA GLY A 192 4.37 9.70 17.56
C GLY A 192 4.47 11.11 18.14
N PRO A 193 3.64 12.11 17.72
CA PRO A 193 3.66 13.44 18.32
C PRO A 193 3.44 13.42 19.84
N ASP A 194 2.39 12.72 20.29
CA ASP A 194 2.06 12.61 21.71
C ASP A 194 3.15 11.87 22.50
N LEU A 195 3.74 10.82 21.93
CA LEU A 195 4.84 10.09 22.58
C LEU A 195 6.09 10.97 22.73
N ARG A 196 6.47 11.73 21.69
CA ARG A 196 7.60 12.67 21.74
C ARG A 196 7.39 13.75 22.79
N ASP A 197 6.16 14.28 22.91
CA ASP A 197 5.83 15.27 23.94
C ASP A 197 5.89 14.70 25.35
N ARG A 198 5.42 13.46 25.56
CA ARG A 198 5.56 12.75 26.84
C ARG A 198 7.03 12.51 27.22
N ILE A 199 7.86 12.11 26.26
CA ILE A 199 9.30 11.93 26.47
C ILE A 199 9.94 13.26 26.87
N ARG A 200 9.70 14.33 26.12
CA ARG A 200 10.21 15.68 26.45
C ARG A 200 9.76 16.15 27.83
N SER A 201 8.50 15.89 28.20
CA SER A 201 7.98 16.27 29.51
C SER A 201 8.67 15.51 30.64
N ALA A 202 8.89 14.20 30.48
CA ALA A 202 9.52 13.36 31.49
C ALA A 202 11.01 13.68 31.71
N THR A 203 11.70 14.17 30.70
CA THR A 203 13.12 14.56 30.78
C THR A 203 13.33 16.05 30.99
N SER A 204 12.27 16.81 31.29
CA SER A 204 12.30 18.28 31.36
C SER A 204 12.93 18.95 30.13
N GLY A 205 12.75 18.35 28.95
CA GLY A 205 13.26 18.82 27.67
C GLY A 205 14.72 18.44 27.36
N ARG A 206 15.37 17.62 28.20
CA ARG A 206 16.76 17.17 27.97
C ARG A 206 16.90 16.08 26.91
N ALA A 207 15.79 15.45 26.51
CA ALA A 207 15.82 14.42 25.47
C ALA A 207 16.03 15.06 24.10
N ASP A 208 17.07 14.60 23.41
CA ASP A 208 17.27 14.89 22.00
C ASP A 208 16.46 13.90 21.16
N ILE A 209 15.63 14.39 20.23
CA ILE A 209 14.70 13.57 19.45
C ILE A 209 14.87 13.90 17.96
N GLU A 210 15.25 12.89 17.18
CA GLU A 210 15.49 12.96 15.73
C GLU A 210 14.58 12.02 14.95
#